data_AF-A0A2H3L000-F1
#
_entry.id   AF-A0A2H3L000-F1
#
_cell.length_a   1.000
_cell.length_b   1.000
_cell.length_c   1.000
_cell.angle_alpha   90.00
_cell.angle_beta   90.00
_cell.angle_gamma   90.00
#
_symmetry.space_group_name_H-M   'P 1'
#
loop_
_entity.id
_entity.type
_entity.pdbx_description
1 polymer ?
#
loop_
_entity_poly.entity_id
_entity_poly.type
_entity_poly.pdbx_seq_one_letter_code
_entity_poly.pdbx_strand_id
1 'polypeptide(L)' 'MRLQRRHRLTVKGKRLAVLSADDWEALIEWLETLEDVAIAKEAFAQLKAAGGDRGKAGWVKWTDVADDVA' A
#
# COMPACT_ATOMS: atom_id res chain seq x y z
N MET A 1 -7.00 -3.16 14.94
CA MET A 1 -5.70 -3.83 15.19
C MET A 1 -5.53 -4.10 16.68
N ARG A 2 -5.74 -5.34 17.15
CA ARG A 2 -5.40 -5.75 18.53
C ARG A 2 -3.99 -6.34 18.50
N LEU A 3 -2.98 -5.54 18.82
CA LEU A 3 -1.61 -6.05 18.96
C LEU A 3 -1.52 -6.84 20.27
N GLN A 4 -1.54 -8.18 20.20
CA GLN A 4 -1.41 -9.05 21.35
C GLN A 4 0.01 -9.65 21.38
N ARG A 5 0.78 -9.31 22.43
CA ARG A 5 2.11 -9.86 22.80
C ARG A 5 3.23 -9.77 21.74
N ARG A 6 4.02 -8.69 21.85
CA ARG A 6 5.34 -8.57 21.18
C ARG A 6 6.43 -9.21 22.05
N HIS A 7 7.07 -10.27 21.56
CA HIS A 7 8.30 -10.76 22.17
C HIS A 7 9.49 -10.02 21.57
N ARG A 8 10.34 -9.45 22.44
CA ARG A 8 11.62 -8.85 22.05
C ARG A 8 12.75 -9.71 22.58
N LEU A 9 13.75 -9.96 21.74
CA LEU A 9 14.94 -10.72 22.12
C LEU A 9 16.19 -9.99 21.63
N THR A 10 17.30 -10.22 22.31
CA THR A 10 18.62 -9.76 21.88
C THR A 10 19.45 -10.95 21.47
N VAL A 11 19.90 -10.99 20.21
CA VAL A 11 20.78 -12.06 19.68
C VAL A 11 22.06 -11.41 19.18
N LYS A 12 23.21 -11.81 19.72
CA LYS A 12 24.54 -11.25 19.39
C LYS A 12 24.55 -9.70 19.42
N GLY A 13 23.94 -9.11 20.45
CA GLY A 13 23.86 -7.65 20.63
C GLY A 13 22.80 -6.93 19.78
N LYS A 14 22.06 -7.63 18.92
CA LYS A 14 21.00 -7.04 18.08
C LYS A 14 19.62 -7.26 18.69
N ARG A 15 18.82 -6.20 18.79
CA ARG A 15 17.42 -6.28 19.24
C ARG A 15 16.53 -6.74 18.08
N LEU A 16 15.74 -7.77 18.34
CA LEU A 16 14.79 -8.37 17.40
C LEU A 16 13.39 -8.30 18.00
N ALA A 17 12.39 -8.17 17.14
CA ALA A 17 10.98 -8.35 17.48
C ALA A 17 10.48 -9.60 16.77
N VAL A 18 9.79 -10.48 17.50
CA VAL A 18 9.13 -11.66 16.94
C VAL A 18 7.63 -11.35 16.85
N LEU A 19 7.09 -11.60 15.67
CA LEU A 19 5.69 -11.42 15.30
C LEU A 19 5.18 -12.77 14.79
N SER A 20 3.87 -13.03 14.89
CA SER A 20 3.25 -14.09 14.10
C SER A 20 3.32 -13.73 12.62
N ALA A 21 3.15 -14.72 11.73
CA ALA A 21 3.01 -14.47 10.31
C ALA A 21 1.82 -13.52 10.04
N ASP A 22 0.67 -13.78 10.67
CA ASP A 22 -0.53 -12.95 10.53
C ASP A 22 -0.31 -11.49 10.96
N ASP A 23 0.40 -11.24 12.07
CA ASP A 23 0.70 -9.88 12.53
C ASP A 23 1.70 -9.17 11.60
N TRP A 24 2.60 -9.93 10.97
CA TRP A 24 3.54 -9.42 9.98
C TRP A 24 2.83 -9.06 8.66
N GLU A 25 1.99 -9.94 8.15
CA GLU A 25 1.18 -9.71 6.94
C GLU A 25 0.26 -8.50 7.15
N ALA A 26 -0.47 -8.45 8.27
CA ALA A 26 -1.34 -7.31 8.58
C ALA A 26 -0.59 -5.98 8.72
N LEU A 27 0.67 -6.01 9.17
CA LEU A 27 1.50 -4.81 9.23
C LEU A 27 1.90 -4.34 7.83
N ILE A 28 2.26 -5.27 6.94
CA ILE A 28 2.64 -4.97 5.57
C ILE A 28 1.43 -4.46 4.77
N GLU A 29 0.29 -5.17 4.83
CA GLU A 29 -0.96 -4.73 4.19
C GLU A 29 -1.38 -3.33 4.65
N TRP A 30 -1.18 -3.01 5.94
CA TRP A 30 -1.48 -1.68 6.46
C TRP A 30 -0.55 -0.61 5.85
N LEU A 31 0.74 -0.90 5.68
CA LEU A 31 1.69 0.02 5.03
C LEU A 31 1.32 0.24 3.55
N GLU A 32 1.04 -0.84 2.82
CA GLU A 32 0.59 -0.78 1.43
C GLU A 32 -0.71 0.03 1.29
N THR A 33 -1.67 -0.19 2.18
CA THR A 33 -2.92 0.59 2.22
C THR A 33 -2.65 2.10 2.37
N LEU A 34 -1.66 2.50 3.17
CA LEU A 34 -1.34 3.93 3.33
C LEU A 34 -0.77 4.52 2.04
N GLU A 35 0.09 3.77 1.34
CA GLU A 35 0.68 4.17 0.07
C GLU A 35 -0.39 4.24 -1.03
N ASP A 36 -1.22 3.21 -1.15
CA ASP A 36 -2.35 3.15 -2.09
C ASP A 36 -3.34 4.29 -1.86
N VAL A 37 -3.65 4.61 -0.61
CA VAL A 37 -4.54 5.74 -0.28
C VAL A 37 -3.93 7.07 -0.73
N ALA A 38 -2.61 7.23 -0.64
CA ALA A 38 -1.95 8.45 -1.11
C ALA A 38 -2.05 8.56 -2.64
N ILE A 39 -1.75 7.49 -3.37
CA ILE A 39 -1.86 7.43 -4.83
C ILE A 39 -3.31 7.67 -5.28
N ALA A 40 -4.28 7.03 -4.63
CA ALA A 40 -5.70 7.19 -4.94
C ALA A 40 -6.17 8.63 -4.75
N LYS A 41 -5.71 9.32 -3.69
CA LYS A 41 -6.01 10.74 -3.45
C LYS A 41 -5.44 11.64 -4.54
N GLU A 42 -4.20 11.39 -4.96
CA GLU A 42 -3.56 12.14 -6.04
C GLU A 42 -4.29 11.94 -7.37
N ALA A 43 -4.53 10.68 -7.75
CA ALA A 43 -5.27 10.35 -8.98
C ALA A 43 -6.67 10.98 -8.98
N PHE A 44 -7.35 10.99 -7.82
CA PHE A 44 -8.66 11.65 -7.69
C PHE A 44 -8.57 13.18 -7.83
N ALA A 45 -7.53 13.81 -7.28
CA ALA A 45 -7.30 15.24 -7.44
C ALA A 45 -7.07 15.62 -8.91
N GLN A 46 -6.28 14.83 -9.65
CA GLN A 46 -6.05 15.00 -11.08
C GLN A 46 -7.34 14.83 -11.88
N LEU A 47 -8.15 13.80 -11.58
CA LEU A 47 -9.45 13.57 -12.21
C LEU A 47 -10.40 14.76 -11.98
N LYS A 48 -10.43 15.30 -10.74
CA LYS A 48 -11.23 16.47 -10.42
C LYS A 48 -10.76 17.71 -11.19
N ALA A 49 -9.45 17.93 -11.30
CA ALA A 49 -8.88 19.02 -12.09
C ALA A 49 -9.21 18.89 -13.60
N ALA A 50 -9.33 17.67 -14.10
CA ALA A 50 -9.76 17.36 -15.46
C ALA A 50 -11.29 17.44 -15.68
N GLY A 51 -12.06 17.85 -14.67
CA GLY A 51 -13.53 17.92 -14.77
C GLY A 51 -14.22 16.56 -14.82
N GLY A 52 -13.57 15.50 -14.32
CA GLY A 52 -14.08 14.13 -14.37
C GLY A 52 -13.77 13.38 -15.67
N ASP A 53 -13.11 14.02 -16.63
CA ASP A 53 -12.66 13.39 -17.86
C ASP A 53 -11.39 12.56 -17.59
N ARG A 54 -11.55 11.23 -17.63
CA ARG A 54 -10.47 10.28 -17.37
C ARG A 54 -9.34 10.36 -18.40
N GLY A 55 -9.66 10.61 -19.68
CA GLY A 55 -8.64 10.74 -20.71
C GLY A 55 -7.78 11.99 -20.53
N LYS A 56 -8.40 13.12 -20.15
CA LYS A 56 -7.68 14.35 -19.80
C LYS A 56 -6.89 14.23 -18.50
N ALA A 57 -7.32 13.36 -17.59
CA ALA A 57 -6.57 13.02 -16.37
C ALA A 57 -5.39 12.05 -16.64
N GLY A 58 -5.16 11.65 -17.90
CA GLY A 58 -4.06 10.75 -18.28
C GLY A 58 -4.33 9.27 -18.00
N TRP A 59 -5.58 8.90 -17.69
CA TRP A 59 -5.92 7.50 -17.44
C TRP A 59 -6.00 6.74 -18.75
N VAL A 60 -5.38 5.55 -18.77
CA VAL A 60 -5.43 4.59 -19.86
C VAL A 60 -6.44 3.48 -19.55
N LYS A 61 -7.00 2.85 -20.58
CA LYS A 61 -7.86 1.69 -20.34
C LYS A 61 -6.99 0.52 -19.94
N TRP A 62 -7.45 -0.26 -18.98
CA TRP A 62 -6.76 -1.46 -18.53
C TRP A 62 -6.42 -2.43 -19.66
N THR A 63 -7.35 -2.61 -20.62
CA THR A 63 -7.14 -3.46 -21.81
C THR A 63 -5.95 -3.07 -22.66
N ASP A 64 -5.52 -1.81 -22.56
CA ASP A 64 -4.48 -1.25 -23.42
C ASP A 64 -3.09 -1.40 -22.78
N VAL A 65 -3.01 -1.76 -21.49
CA VAL A 65 -1.75 -1.85 -20.72
C VAL A 65 -1.61 -3.12 -19.89
N ALA A 66 -2.62 -3.99 -19.84
CA ALA A 66 -2.61 -5.19 -18.99
C ALA A 66 -1.39 -6.09 -19.22
N ASP A 67 -0.93 -6.19 -20.47
CA ASP A 67 0.22 -7.03 -20.85
C ASP A 67 1.58 -6.43 -20.41
N ASP A 68 1.63 -5.15 -20.06
CA ASP A 68 2.86 -4.45 -19.64
C ASP A 68 3.11 -4.52 -18.12
N VAL A 69 2.11 -4.94 -17.34
CA VAL A 69 2.13 -4.98 -15.86
C VAL A 69 1.94 -6.38 -15.28
N ALA A 70 1.88 -7.41 -16.13
CA ALA A 70 1.80 -8.82 -15.74
C ALA A 70 3.19 -9.48 -15.65
#